data_AF-B4FU56-F1
#
_entry.id   AF-B4FU56-F1
#
_cell.length_a   1.000
_cell.length_b   1.000
_cell.length_c   1.000
_cell.angle_alpha   90.00
_cell.angle_beta   90.00
_cell.angle_gamma   90.00
#
_symmetry.space_group_name_H-M   'P 1'
#
loop_
_entity.id
_entity.type
_entity.pdbx_description
1 polymer ?
#
loop_
_entity_poly.entity_id
_entity_poly.type
_entity_poly.pdbx_seq_one_letter_code
_entity_poly.pdbx_strand_id
1 'polypeptide(L)'
;MDNAFVFMIKNGGIDTEADYPFTGHDGTCDLKLKNTRVVSIDSFERVPINYERALQKAVAHQPVSASIEASRRAFQLYSSGIFDGRCGTYLDHGVTVVGYGSEGGKDYWIVKNSWGTQWGEAGYVRMARNVRVRAGKCGIAMEPLYPVKEGPNPPPGPTPPSPVKPPNVCNAEYSCPEATTCCCVSEYRGKCLAYGCCELENATCCEDHSSCCPHDYPVCSVRDGTCRKSANSPMMVKALQRKPAMYTGGGGGGEQSGRSSW
;
A
#
# COMPACT_ATOMS: atom_id res chain seq x y z
N MET A 1 -4.05 20.77 7.40
CA MET A 1 -4.62 19.40 7.33
C MET A 1 -6.07 19.32 7.84
N ASP A 2 -6.59 20.42 8.36
CA ASP A 2 -7.86 20.54 9.08
C ASP A 2 -9.09 20.09 8.27
N ASN A 3 -9.16 20.50 7.00
CA ASN A 3 -10.25 20.11 6.12
C ASN A 3 -10.35 18.59 5.93
N ALA A 4 -9.23 17.88 5.99
CA ALA A 4 -9.22 16.41 5.89
C ALA A 4 -9.84 15.77 7.15
N PHE A 5 -9.53 16.27 8.35
CA PHE A 5 -10.19 15.80 9.57
C PHE A 5 -11.67 16.17 9.62
N VAL A 6 -12.04 17.38 9.19
CA VAL A 6 -13.46 17.78 9.05
C VAL A 6 -14.18 16.84 8.08
N PHE A 7 -13.54 16.46 6.97
CA PHE A 7 -14.09 15.47 6.05
C PHE A 7 -14.28 14.12 6.73
N MET A 8 -13.27 13.59 7.43
CA MET A 8 -13.36 12.28 8.10
C MET A 8 -14.52 12.24 9.10
N ILE A 9 -14.72 13.31 9.89
CA ILE A 9 -15.83 13.42 10.86
C ILE A 9 -17.18 13.41 10.11
N LYS A 10 -17.35 14.28 9.11
CA LYS A 10 -18.60 14.39 8.35
C LYS A 10 -18.92 13.15 7.51
N ASN A 11 -17.87 12.47 7.03
CA ASN A 11 -17.98 11.28 6.21
C ASN A 11 -18.27 10.02 7.04
N GLY A 12 -18.13 10.09 8.37
CA GLY A 12 -18.26 8.94 9.25
C GLY A 12 -17.08 7.98 9.19
N GLY A 13 -15.92 8.44 8.72
CA GLY A 13 -14.69 7.67 8.64
C GLY A 13 -13.96 7.73 7.30
N ILE A 14 -12.93 6.89 7.17
CA ILE A 14 -12.09 6.75 5.97
C ILE A 14 -11.88 5.27 5.65
N ASP A 15 -11.77 4.97 4.35
CA ASP A 15 -11.51 3.64 3.82
C ASP A 15 -10.04 3.23 4.00
N THR A 16 -9.74 1.94 3.80
CA THR A 16 -8.35 1.47 3.77
C THR A 16 -7.67 1.86 2.46
N GLU A 17 -6.33 1.91 2.45
CA GLU A 17 -5.55 2.06 1.20
C GLU A 17 -5.85 0.93 0.19
N ALA A 18 -6.19 -0.28 0.66
CA ALA A 18 -6.55 -1.39 -0.22
C ALA A 18 -7.91 -1.18 -0.89
N ASP A 19 -8.88 -0.60 -0.17
CA ASP A 19 -10.23 -0.33 -0.66
C ASP A 19 -10.30 0.92 -1.53
N TYR A 20 -9.45 1.92 -1.26
CA TYR A 20 -9.36 3.15 -2.05
C TYR A 20 -7.88 3.52 -2.28
N PRO A 21 -7.20 2.89 -3.27
CA PRO A 21 -5.77 3.08 -3.51
C PRO A 21 -5.39 4.48 -3.98
N PHE A 22 -4.21 4.94 -3.56
CA PHE A 22 -3.62 6.19 -4.02
C PHE A 22 -3.17 6.09 -5.48
N THR A 23 -3.62 7.02 -6.31
CA THR A 23 -3.32 7.06 -7.75
C THR A 23 -2.33 8.16 -8.14
N GLY A 24 -1.93 9.03 -7.22
CA GLY A 24 -0.99 10.12 -7.49
C GLY A 24 -1.57 11.33 -8.23
N HIS A 25 -2.88 11.35 -8.49
CA HIS A 25 -3.56 12.45 -9.17
C HIS A 25 -5.02 12.55 -8.72
N ASP A 26 -5.59 13.75 -8.81
CA ASP A 26 -6.99 13.96 -8.49
C ASP A 26 -7.89 13.25 -9.50
N GLY A 27 -8.85 12.49 -8.99
CA GLY A 27 -9.91 11.84 -9.77
C GLY A 27 -11.29 12.24 -9.28
N THR A 28 -12.33 11.69 -9.92
CA THR A 28 -13.69 11.81 -9.41
C THR A 28 -13.86 10.92 -8.16
N CYS A 29 -14.56 11.41 -7.15
CA CYS A 29 -14.92 10.62 -5.97
C CYS A 29 -15.71 9.36 -6.36
N ASP A 30 -15.10 8.17 -6.21
CA ASP A 30 -15.75 6.90 -6.51
C ASP A 30 -16.55 6.42 -5.28
N LEU A 31 -17.87 6.58 -5.35
CA LEU A 31 -18.78 6.20 -4.27
C LEU A 31 -18.87 4.69 -4.06
N LYS A 32 -18.45 3.86 -5.02
CA LYS A 32 -18.40 2.40 -4.87
C LYS A 32 -17.20 1.98 -4.01
N LEU A 33 -16.06 2.64 -4.19
CA LEU A 33 -14.86 2.43 -3.38
C LEU A 33 -15.00 3.08 -2.00
N LYS A 34 -15.65 4.23 -1.92
CA LYS A 34 -15.88 5.01 -0.69
C LYS A 34 -16.99 4.45 0.21
N ASN A 35 -16.86 3.21 0.66
CA ASN A 35 -17.97 2.46 1.28
C ASN A 35 -17.63 1.72 2.58
N THR A 36 -16.37 1.37 2.85
CA THR A 36 -15.99 0.59 4.04
C THR A 36 -15.95 1.43 5.31
N ARG A 37 -15.32 2.62 5.25
CA ARG A 37 -15.13 3.57 6.37
C ARG A 37 -14.64 2.89 7.67
N VAL A 38 -13.50 2.19 7.56
CA VAL A 38 -12.96 1.33 8.62
C VAL A 38 -12.56 2.05 9.91
N VAL A 39 -12.16 3.32 9.81
CA VAL A 39 -11.70 4.13 10.95
C VAL A 39 -12.38 5.49 10.90
N SER A 40 -12.90 5.94 12.04
CA SER A 40 -13.44 7.29 12.23
C SER A 40 -12.60 8.08 13.22
N ILE A 41 -12.83 9.38 13.28
CA ILE A 41 -12.33 10.26 14.35
C ILE A 41 -13.53 11.02 14.89
N ASP A 42 -13.50 11.34 16.18
CA ASP A 42 -14.63 11.99 16.86
C ASP A 42 -14.46 13.51 16.86
N SER A 43 -13.22 13.98 16.94
CA SER A 43 -12.85 15.38 16.76
C SER A 43 -11.38 15.50 16.34
N PHE A 44 -10.85 16.72 16.33
CA PHE A 44 -9.42 16.97 16.23
C PHE A 44 -9.09 18.21 17.07
N GLU A 45 -7.85 18.28 17.53
CA GLU A 45 -7.36 19.39 18.33
C GLU A 45 -6.13 20.01 17.69
N ARG A 46 -6.03 21.33 17.81
CA ARG A 46 -4.85 22.08 17.43
C ARG A 46 -3.95 22.23 18.65
N VAL A 47 -2.67 21.94 18.46
CA VAL A 47 -1.65 22.23 19.45
C VAL A 47 -1.42 23.76 19.48
N PRO A 48 -1.17 24.36 20.66
CA PRO A 48 -0.81 25.77 20.78
C PRO A 48 0.29 26.20 19.81
N ILE A 49 -0.03 27.22 19.00
CA ILE A 49 0.85 27.76 17.96
C ILE A 49 2.16 28.25 18.56
N ASN A 50 3.27 27.96 17.87
CA ASN A 50 4.62 28.39 18.22
C ASN A 50 5.09 27.93 19.61
N TYR A 51 4.67 26.73 20.02
CA TYR A 51 5.02 26.18 21.33
C TYR A 51 5.49 24.73 21.26
N GLU A 52 6.78 24.53 20.99
CA GLU A 52 7.40 23.19 20.86
C GLU A 52 7.18 22.29 22.09
N ARG A 53 7.05 22.83 23.30
CA ARG A 53 6.75 22.03 24.51
C ARG A 53 5.34 21.46 24.50
N ALA A 54 4.35 22.20 23.98
CA ALA A 54 3.01 21.68 23.81
C ALA A 54 2.94 20.64 22.69
N LEU A 55 3.67 20.88 21.59
CA LEU A 55 3.86 19.87 20.53
C LEU A 55 4.51 18.60 21.09
N GLN A 56 5.53 18.73 21.93
CA GLN A 56 6.21 17.59 22.54
C GLN A 56 5.26 16.77 23.40
N LYS A 57 4.43 17.45 24.21
CA LYS A 57 3.39 16.80 25.01
C LYS A 57 2.43 16.01 24.11
N ALA A 58 1.92 16.62 23.04
CA ALA A 58 1.01 15.94 22.11
C ALA A 58 1.68 14.72 21.43
N VAL A 59 2.90 14.88 20.94
CA VAL A 59 3.68 13.80 20.28
C VAL A 59 3.96 12.63 21.24
N ALA A 60 4.09 12.89 22.54
CA ALA A 60 4.27 11.84 23.54
C ALA A 60 3.03 10.93 23.68
N HIS A 61 1.84 11.41 23.30
CA HIS A 61 0.60 10.62 23.34
C HIS A 61 0.28 9.95 22.01
N GLN A 62 0.56 10.60 20.88
CA GLN A 62 0.26 10.09 19.54
C GLN A 62 1.00 10.87 18.45
N PRO A 63 1.08 10.35 17.21
CA PRO A 63 1.57 11.13 16.07
C PRO A 63 0.77 12.41 15.84
N VAL A 64 1.46 13.50 15.47
CA VAL A 64 0.86 14.82 15.24
C VAL A 64 1.12 15.26 13.81
N SER A 65 0.08 15.66 13.09
CA SER A 65 0.20 16.27 11.77
C SER A 65 0.74 17.70 11.92
N ALA A 66 1.70 18.09 11.08
CA ALA A 66 2.31 19.42 11.12
C ALA A 66 2.61 19.93 9.71
N SER A 67 2.65 21.24 9.55
CA SER A 67 3.11 21.92 8.34
C SER A 67 4.56 22.38 8.52
N ILE A 68 5.38 22.31 7.47
CA ILE A 68 6.75 22.84 7.45
C ILE A 68 7.03 23.58 6.14
N GLU A 69 8.10 24.38 6.11
CA GLU A 69 8.73 24.86 4.88
C GLU A 69 9.76 23.82 4.39
N ALA A 70 9.43 23.11 3.32
CA ALA A 70 10.24 22.07 2.69
C ALA A 70 10.84 22.48 1.33
N SER A 71 10.45 23.63 0.76
CA SER A 71 10.94 24.13 -0.54
C SER A 71 12.42 24.52 -0.60
N ARG A 72 13.13 24.60 0.53
CA ARG A 72 14.55 24.98 0.53
C ARG A 72 15.45 23.81 0.14
N ARG A 73 16.47 24.11 -0.67
CA ARG A 73 17.47 23.14 -1.13
C ARG A 73 18.11 22.32 0.00
N ALA A 74 18.35 22.94 1.16
CA ALA A 74 18.92 22.23 2.30
C ALA A 74 18.01 21.07 2.78
N PHE A 75 16.69 21.29 2.81
CA PHE A 75 15.73 20.26 3.18
C PHE A 75 15.58 19.21 2.08
N GLN A 76 15.43 19.65 0.82
CA GLN A 76 15.29 18.73 -0.33
C GLN A 76 16.46 17.73 -0.42
N LEU A 77 17.68 18.17 -0.14
CA LEU A 77 18.90 17.35 -0.23
C LEU A 77 19.28 16.65 1.10
N TYR A 78 18.40 16.68 2.11
CA TYR A 78 18.65 15.98 3.36
C TYR A 78 18.79 14.46 3.14
N SER A 79 19.81 13.86 3.76
CA SER A 79 20.08 12.43 3.70
C SER A 79 20.13 11.76 5.07
N SER A 80 20.77 12.37 6.06
CA SER A 80 20.89 11.81 7.42
C SER A 80 21.32 12.84 8.46
N GLY A 81 21.22 12.45 9.74
CA GLY A 81 21.64 13.25 10.88
C GLY A 81 20.56 14.21 11.38
N ILE A 82 20.90 15.02 12.40
CA ILE A 82 19.96 16.05 12.88
C ILE A 82 19.97 17.22 11.89
N PHE A 83 18.88 17.40 11.16
CA PHE A 83 18.68 18.48 10.22
C PHE A 83 18.65 19.83 10.95
N ASP A 84 19.71 20.60 10.74
CA ASP A 84 19.83 22.00 11.17
C ASP A 84 20.08 22.97 9.99
N GLY A 85 19.78 22.53 8.76
CA GLY A 85 19.92 23.33 7.54
C GLY A 85 19.03 24.58 7.53
N ARG A 86 19.29 25.52 6.60
CA ARG A 86 18.49 26.74 6.47
C ARG A 86 17.09 26.43 5.92
N CYS A 87 16.08 26.92 6.62
CA CYS A 87 14.68 26.98 6.21
C CYS A 87 14.01 28.21 6.84
N GLY A 88 12.93 28.71 6.23
CA GLY A 88 12.10 29.77 6.79
C GLY A 88 10.86 29.21 7.50
N THR A 89 9.75 29.93 7.37
CA THR A 89 8.44 29.61 7.94
C THR A 89 7.30 29.80 6.92
N TYR A 90 7.61 29.83 5.62
CA TYR A 90 6.61 29.84 4.56
C TYR A 90 6.16 28.40 4.32
N LEU A 91 5.15 27.99 5.08
CA LEU A 91 4.67 26.61 5.12
C LEU A 91 4.14 26.17 3.75
N ASP A 92 4.66 25.05 3.25
CA ASP A 92 4.36 24.54 1.90
C ASP A 92 4.19 23.02 1.85
N HIS A 93 4.46 22.31 2.95
CA HIS A 93 4.47 20.85 2.97
C HIS A 93 3.90 20.27 4.27
N GLY A 94 3.03 19.27 4.14
CA GLY A 94 2.42 18.56 5.26
C GLY A 94 3.21 17.29 5.61
N VAL A 95 3.47 17.09 6.90
CA VAL A 95 4.24 15.96 7.45
C VAL A 95 3.61 15.42 8.73
N THR A 96 4.17 14.33 9.28
CA THR A 96 3.73 13.78 10.57
C THR A 96 4.91 13.67 11.53
N VAL A 97 4.81 14.29 12.69
CA VAL A 97 5.76 14.13 13.79
C VAL A 97 5.38 12.87 14.56
N VAL A 98 6.26 11.86 14.54
CA VAL A 98 6.00 10.53 15.10
C VAL A 98 6.79 10.25 16.37
N GLY A 99 7.67 11.18 16.76
CA GLY A 99 8.47 11.06 17.96
C GLY A 99 9.46 12.21 18.14
N TYR A 100 10.28 12.11 19.16
CA TYR A 100 11.38 13.04 19.44
C TYR A 100 12.48 12.34 20.22
N GLY A 101 13.67 12.91 20.23
CA GLY A 101 14.80 12.40 20.99
C GLY A 101 15.88 13.45 21.20
N SER A 102 17.03 12.98 21.67
CA SER A 102 18.23 13.79 21.89
C SER A 102 19.45 12.93 21.56
N GLU A 103 20.40 13.45 20.80
CA GLU A 103 21.64 12.77 20.43
C GLU A 103 22.78 13.79 20.41
N GLY A 104 23.90 13.48 21.10
CA GLY A 104 25.07 14.36 21.13
C GLY A 104 24.79 15.78 21.66
N GLY A 105 23.87 15.92 22.63
CA GLY A 105 23.45 17.21 23.18
C GLY A 105 22.54 18.04 22.28
N LYS A 106 22.04 17.47 21.18
CA LYS A 106 21.07 18.10 20.27
C LYS A 106 19.73 17.39 20.33
N ASP A 107 18.70 18.17 20.55
CA ASP A 107 17.32 17.71 20.54
C ASP A 107 16.78 17.64 19.11
N TYR A 108 15.95 16.62 18.82
CA TYR A 108 15.32 16.48 17.52
C TYR A 108 13.87 15.97 17.60
N TRP A 109 13.11 16.27 16.56
CA TRP A 109 11.84 15.64 16.17
C TRP A 109 12.13 14.49 15.20
N ILE A 110 11.37 13.40 15.29
CA ILE A 110 11.35 12.34 14.27
C ILE A 110 10.13 12.62 13.40
N VAL A 111 10.36 12.98 12.14
CA VAL A 111 9.31 13.42 11.22
C VAL A 111 9.22 12.46 10.04
N LYS A 112 8.05 11.86 9.85
CA LYS A 112 7.72 11.03 8.70
C LYS A 112 7.36 11.92 7.51
N ASN A 113 8.05 11.72 6.40
CA ASN A 113 7.79 12.41 5.14
C ASN A 113 7.02 11.48 4.16
N SER A 114 6.60 12.03 3.02
CA SER A 114 5.83 11.35 1.97
C SER A 114 6.57 11.27 0.62
N TRP A 115 7.91 11.42 0.61
CA TRP A 115 8.74 11.40 -0.60
C TRP A 115 9.43 10.05 -0.87
N GLY A 116 8.87 8.96 -0.34
CA GLY A 116 9.42 7.61 -0.48
C GLY A 116 10.60 7.33 0.45
N THR A 117 11.01 6.05 0.49
CA THR A 117 12.03 5.56 1.43
C THR A 117 13.47 5.88 1.01
N GLN A 118 13.68 6.29 -0.25
CA GLN A 118 15.00 6.67 -0.76
C GLN A 118 15.45 8.05 -0.28
N TRP A 119 14.52 8.86 0.23
CA TRP A 119 14.81 10.20 0.76
C TRP A 119 15.09 10.15 2.26
N GLY A 120 16.10 10.89 2.72
CA GLY A 120 16.43 11.00 4.14
C GLY A 120 16.77 9.65 4.79
N GLU A 121 16.40 9.51 6.06
CA GLU A 121 16.62 8.29 6.84
C GLU A 121 15.42 7.36 6.63
N ALA A 122 15.42 6.62 5.51
CA ALA A 122 14.34 5.71 5.12
C ALA A 122 12.94 6.38 5.02
N GLY A 123 12.90 7.61 4.51
CA GLY A 123 11.68 8.44 4.40
C GLY A 123 11.43 9.35 5.61
N TYR A 124 12.32 9.37 6.59
CA TYR A 124 12.23 10.21 7.79
C TYR A 124 13.30 11.29 7.80
N VAL A 125 13.06 12.34 8.58
CA VAL A 125 14.06 13.36 8.93
C VAL A 125 14.06 13.58 10.44
N ARG A 126 15.26 13.68 11.02
CA ARG A 126 15.45 14.12 12.40
C ARG A 126 15.62 15.63 12.41
N MET A 127 14.55 16.40 12.60
CA MET A 127 14.61 17.88 12.57
C MET A 127 15.04 18.45 13.91
N ALA A 128 15.94 19.43 13.93
CA ALA A 128 16.33 20.11 15.16
C ALA A 128 15.11 20.62 15.95
N ARG A 129 15.07 20.33 17.25
CA ARG A 129 14.00 20.68 18.19
C ARG A 129 14.55 21.64 19.24
N ASN A 130 13.67 22.39 19.89
CA ASN A 130 14.02 23.39 20.91
C ASN A 130 14.96 24.47 20.35
N VAL A 131 14.67 24.91 19.13
CA VAL A 131 15.43 25.99 18.48
C VAL A 131 15.01 27.34 19.05
N ARG A 132 15.83 28.38 18.84
CA ARG A 132 15.53 29.74 19.35
C ARG A 132 14.26 30.35 18.73
N VAL A 133 13.89 29.93 17.52
CA VAL A 133 12.73 30.44 16.80
C VAL A 133 11.47 29.76 17.36
N ARG A 134 10.52 30.54 17.86
CA ARG A 134 9.29 30.00 18.49
C ARG A 134 8.44 29.15 17.53
N ALA A 135 8.50 29.44 16.23
CA ALA A 135 7.85 28.65 15.20
C ALA A 135 8.41 27.21 15.07
N GLY A 136 9.51 26.89 15.77
CA GLY A 136 10.24 25.64 15.59
C GLY A 136 11.04 25.62 14.29
N LYS A 137 11.84 24.58 14.10
CA LYS A 137 12.63 24.41 12.87
C LYS A 137 11.69 24.27 11.67
N CYS A 138 11.89 25.11 10.66
CA CYS A 138 11.07 25.17 9.44
C CYS A 138 9.58 25.44 9.66
N GLY A 139 9.20 26.04 10.80
CA GLY A 139 7.80 26.33 11.12
C GLY A 139 7.00 25.16 11.68
N ILE A 140 7.64 24.05 12.06
CA ILE A 140 6.99 22.81 12.53
C ILE A 140 6.00 22.99 13.68
N ALA A 141 6.13 24.05 14.49
CA ALA A 141 5.25 24.37 15.61
C ALA A 141 4.13 25.38 15.27
N MET A 142 4.01 25.81 14.01
CA MET A 142 3.01 26.84 13.60
C MET A 142 1.60 26.28 13.42
N GLU A 143 1.46 25.14 12.75
CA GLU A 143 0.16 24.50 12.48
C GLU A 143 0.07 23.01 12.90
N PRO A 144 0.52 22.63 14.11
CA PRO A 144 0.36 21.25 14.58
C PRO A 144 -1.08 20.93 15.02
N LEU A 145 -1.59 19.77 14.60
CA LEU A 145 -2.89 19.26 15.00
C LEU A 145 -2.94 17.72 14.96
N TYR A 146 -3.85 17.14 15.74
CA TYR A 146 -4.02 15.68 15.82
C TYR A 146 -5.50 15.31 15.88
N PRO A 147 -5.88 14.12 15.35
CA PRO A 147 -7.22 13.59 15.52
C PRO A 147 -7.45 13.13 16.97
N VAL A 148 -8.70 13.13 17.40
CA VAL A 148 -9.14 12.60 18.69
C VAL A 148 -10.12 11.46 18.45
N LYS A 149 -9.93 10.36 19.18
CA LYS A 149 -10.76 9.16 19.14
C LYS A 149 -11.17 8.78 20.56
N GLU A 150 -12.47 8.86 20.83
CA GLU A 150 -13.09 8.51 22.11
C GLU A 150 -14.10 7.35 21.95
N GLY A 151 -14.77 7.27 20.79
CA GLY A 151 -15.76 6.25 20.50
C GLY A 151 -15.18 4.97 19.89
N PRO A 152 -16.01 3.94 19.65
CA PRO A 152 -15.64 2.84 18.76
C PRO A 152 -15.53 3.32 17.30
N ASN A 153 -14.87 2.52 16.46
CA ASN A 153 -14.94 2.70 15.00
C ASN A 153 -16.33 2.31 14.48
N PRO A 154 -16.71 2.75 13.27
CA PRO A 154 -17.94 2.29 12.63
C PRO A 154 -17.96 0.76 12.54
N PRO A 155 -19.14 0.11 12.65
CA PRO A 155 -19.23 -1.31 12.33
C PRO A 155 -18.73 -1.55 10.90
N PRO A 156 -18.10 -2.70 10.61
CA PRO A 156 -17.57 -2.98 9.27
C PRO A 156 -18.65 -2.72 8.22
N GLY A 157 -18.42 -1.73 7.36
CA GLY A 157 -19.27 -1.53 6.19
C GLY A 157 -19.21 -2.77 5.29
N PRO A 158 -20.18 -2.95 4.37
CA PRO A 158 -20.03 -3.96 3.34
C PRO A 158 -18.72 -3.68 2.60
N THR A 159 -17.77 -4.62 2.69
CA THR A 159 -16.50 -4.54 1.96
C THR A 159 -16.81 -4.22 0.50
N PRO A 160 -16.22 -3.16 -0.08
CA PRO A 160 -16.24 -2.96 -1.51
C PRO A 160 -15.84 -4.26 -2.19
N PRO A 161 -16.48 -4.65 -3.30
CA PRO A 161 -15.96 -5.76 -4.08
C PRO A 161 -14.49 -5.43 -4.36
N SER A 162 -13.58 -6.30 -3.89
CA SER A 162 -12.16 -6.14 -4.15
C SER A 162 -11.97 -5.86 -5.63
N PRO A 163 -11.04 -4.97 -6.03
CA PRO A 163 -10.73 -4.77 -7.44
C PRO A 163 -10.46 -6.15 -8.01
N VAL A 164 -11.33 -6.63 -8.91
CA VAL A 164 -11.15 -7.92 -9.57
C VAL A 164 -9.80 -7.79 -10.28
N LYS A 165 -8.75 -8.46 -9.77
CA LYS A 165 -7.48 -8.40 -10.49
C LYS A 165 -7.75 -9.06 -11.84
N PRO A 166 -7.23 -8.47 -12.93
CA PRO A 166 -7.46 -9.04 -14.25
C PRO A 166 -6.99 -10.51 -14.25
N PRO A 167 -7.73 -11.41 -14.94
CA PRO A 167 -7.33 -12.80 -15.08
C PRO A 167 -5.89 -12.92 -15.61
N ASN A 168 -5.17 -13.94 -15.16
CA ASN A 168 -3.86 -14.25 -15.71
C ASN A 168 -4.02 -14.84 -17.11
N VAL A 169 -3.78 -14.02 -18.12
CA VAL A 169 -3.89 -14.38 -19.54
C VAL A 169 -2.76 -15.35 -19.90
N CYS A 170 -3.11 -16.59 -20.26
CA CYS A 170 -2.14 -17.62 -20.64
C CYS A 170 -1.73 -17.48 -22.11
N ASN A 171 -2.71 -17.23 -22.98
CA ASN A 171 -2.53 -16.88 -24.39
C ASN A 171 -3.81 -16.15 -24.90
N ALA A 172 -3.96 -15.99 -26.22
CA ALA A 172 -5.14 -15.34 -26.82
C ALA A 172 -6.48 -16.04 -26.57
N GLU A 173 -6.46 -17.32 -26.20
CA GLU A 173 -7.63 -18.19 -26.11
C GLU A 173 -7.87 -18.75 -24.71
N TYR A 174 -6.92 -18.63 -23.79
CA TYR A 174 -6.97 -19.21 -22.47
C TYR A 174 -6.55 -18.20 -21.41
N SER A 175 -7.31 -18.19 -20.32
CA SER A 175 -6.97 -17.42 -19.12
C SER A 175 -7.19 -18.26 -17.86
N CYS A 176 -6.46 -17.90 -16.82
CA CYS A 176 -6.61 -18.44 -15.49
C CYS A 176 -7.09 -17.34 -14.52
N PRO A 177 -7.74 -17.71 -13.39
CA PRO A 177 -8.12 -16.75 -12.36
C PRO A 177 -6.94 -15.91 -11.86
N GLU A 178 -7.23 -14.81 -11.18
CA GLU A 178 -6.20 -14.01 -10.51
C GLU A 178 -5.33 -14.86 -9.57
N ALA A 179 -4.07 -14.44 -9.37
CA ALA A 179 -3.12 -15.10 -8.46
C ALA A 179 -2.84 -16.59 -8.76
N THR A 180 -3.01 -17.03 -10.01
CA THR A 180 -2.72 -18.40 -10.47
C THR A 180 -1.59 -18.44 -11.49
N THR A 181 -0.98 -19.61 -11.71
CA THR A 181 0.03 -19.80 -12.75
C THR A 181 -0.52 -20.59 -13.93
N CYS A 182 -0.37 -20.07 -15.15
CA CYS A 182 -0.67 -20.77 -16.39
C CYS A 182 0.39 -21.85 -16.66
N CYS A 183 -0.01 -23.11 -16.65
CA CYS A 183 0.85 -24.24 -16.93
C CYS A 183 0.42 -24.96 -18.20
N CYS A 184 1.37 -25.24 -19.10
CA CYS A 184 1.06 -25.92 -20.34
C CYS A 184 0.69 -27.39 -20.10
N VAL A 185 -0.47 -27.81 -20.63
CA VAL A 185 -0.98 -29.17 -20.54
C VAL A 185 -0.69 -29.95 -21.83
N SER A 186 -0.73 -29.28 -22.98
CA SER A 186 -0.48 -29.90 -24.28
C SER A 186 0.32 -28.96 -25.16
N GLU A 187 1.47 -29.43 -25.64
CA GLU A 187 2.38 -28.66 -26.48
C GLU A 187 2.51 -29.29 -27.86
N TYR A 188 2.46 -28.47 -28.91
CA TYR A 188 2.72 -28.88 -30.27
C TYR A 188 3.61 -27.85 -30.98
N ARG A 189 4.77 -28.29 -31.47
CA ARG A 189 5.76 -27.44 -32.17
C ARG A 189 6.15 -26.15 -31.41
N GLY A 190 6.40 -26.23 -30.11
CA GLY A 190 6.79 -25.06 -29.31
C GLY A 190 5.63 -24.15 -28.92
N LYS A 191 4.38 -24.52 -29.22
CA LYS A 191 3.18 -23.76 -28.84
C LYS A 191 2.31 -24.59 -27.92
N CYS A 192 1.87 -23.98 -26.83
CA CYS A 192 0.91 -24.59 -25.94
C CYS A 192 -0.52 -24.47 -26.50
N LEU A 193 -1.17 -25.61 -26.71
CA LEU A 193 -2.52 -25.72 -27.24
C LEU A 193 -3.59 -25.71 -26.15
N ALA A 194 -3.23 -26.08 -24.93
CA ALA A 194 -4.14 -26.10 -23.78
C ALA A 194 -3.39 -25.80 -22.49
N TYR A 195 -4.02 -25.01 -21.63
CA TYR A 195 -3.46 -24.59 -20.35
C TYR A 195 -4.26 -25.16 -19.16
N GLY A 196 -3.56 -25.34 -18.06
CA GLY A 196 -4.12 -25.60 -16.74
C GLY A 196 -3.65 -24.54 -15.76
N CYS A 197 -4.52 -24.16 -14.84
CA CYS A 197 -4.28 -23.17 -13.81
C CYS A 197 -3.78 -23.85 -12.54
N CYS A 198 -2.60 -23.46 -12.09
CA CYS A 198 -2.13 -23.76 -10.75
C CYS A 198 -2.62 -22.69 -9.78
N GLU A 199 -3.24 -23.08 -8.66
CA GLU A 199 -3.76 -22.14 -7.63
C GLU A 199 -2.65 -21.50 -6.76
N LEU A 200 -1.49 -21.26 -7.35
CA LEU A 200 -0.34 -20.64 -6.74
C LEU A 200 0.25 -19.61 -7.71
N GLU A 201 0.68 -18.47 -7.19
CA GLU A 201 1.47 -17.49 -7.93
C GLU A 201 2.89 -18.03 -8.16
N ASN A 202 3.43 -17.80 -9.36
CA ASN A 202 4.79 -18.20 -9.76
C ASN A 202 5.11 -19.69 -9.52
N ALA A 203 4.11 -20.55 -9.70
CA ALA A 203 4.26 -21.99 -9.52
C ALA A 203 5.19 -22.59 -10.57
N THR A 204 5.90 -23.66 -10.18
CA THR A 204 6.62 -24.50 -11.14
C THR A 204 5.69 -25.53 -11.75
N CYS A 205 5.56 -25.53 -13.07
CA CYS A 205 4.75 -26.48 -13.81
C CYS A 205 5.52 -27.80 -13.97
N CYS A 206 5.00 -28.89 -13.41
CA CYS A 206 5.62 -30.20 -13.52
C CYS A 206 5.49 -30.83 -14.93
N GLU A 207 6.42 -31.73 -15.25
CA GLU A 207 6.49 -32.43 -16.55
C GLU A 207 5.38 -33.46 -16.76
N ASP A 208 4.61 -33.77 -15.72
CA ASP A 208 3.43 -34.64 -15.80
C ASP A 208 2.21 -33.95 -16.43
N HIS A 209 2.36 -32.69 -16.83
CA HIS A 209 1.34 -31.83 -17.43
C HIS A 209 0.06 -31.64 -16.59
N SER A 210 0.04 -32.13 -15.36
CA SER A 210 -1.16 -32.21 -14.51
C SER A 210 -0.93 -31.61 -13.13
N SER A 211 0.31 -31.60 -12.64
CA SER A 211 0.66 -31.08 -11.33
C SER A 211 1.51 -29.82 -11.40
N CYS A 212 1.53 -29.06 -10.31
CA CYS A 212 2.38 -27.91 -10.12
C CYS A 212 2.91 -27.84 -8.68
N CYS A 213 4.02 -27.14 -8.52
CA CYS A 213 4.70 -26.97 -7.25
C CYS A 213 4.80 -25.49 -6.85
N PRO A 214 4.76 -25.17 -5.54
CA PRO A 214 5.05 -23.82 -5.07
C PRO A 214 6.44 -23.35 -5.50
N HIS A 215 6.60 -22.04 -5.70
CA HIS A 215 7.88 -21.42 -6.04
C HIS A 215 9.00 -21.79 -5.04
N ASP A 216 8.67 -21.90 -3.74
CA ASP A 216 9.63 -22.25 -2.68
C ASP A 216 10.03 -23.74 -2.68
N TYR A 217 9.32 -24.58 -3.43
CA TYR A 217 9.56 -26.01 -3.58
C TYR A 217 9.55 -26.40 -5.07
N PRO A 218 10.45 -25.86 -5.90
CA PRO A 218 10.31 -25.93 -7.36
C PRO A 218 10.59 -27.32 -7.94
N VAL A 219 11.20 -28.24 -7.17
CA VAL A 219 11.59 -29.55 -7.69
C VAL A 219 10.40 -30.52 -7.64
N CYS A 220 9.80 -30.80 -8.79
CA CYS A 220 8.72 -31.77 -8.95
C CYS A 220 9.22 -33.21 -8.82
N SER A 221 8.70 -33.95 -7.84
CA SER A 221 8.84 -35.41 -7.70
C SER A 221 7.54 -36.08 -8.16
N VAL A 222 7.36 -36.18 -9.49
CA VAL A 222 6.10 -36.63 -10.13
C VAL A 222 5.66 -38.00 -9.62
N ARG A 223 6.57 -38.97 -9.51
CA ARG A 223 6.26 -40.34 -9.05
C ARG A 223 5.72 -40.37 -7.61
N ASP A 224 6.22 -39.47 -6.78
CA ASP A 224 5.85 -39.38 -5.37
C ASP A 224 4.68 -38.39 -5.15
N GLY A 225 4.27 -37.64 -6.17
CA GLY A 225 3.27 -36.58 -6.07
C GLY A 225 3.69 -35.44 -5.12
N THR A 226 4.99 -35.17 -5.00
CA THR A 226 5.54 -34.18 -4.06
C THR A 226 6.46 -33.16 -4.72
N CYS A 227 6.74 -32.09 -3.99
CA CYS A 227 7.57 -30.96 -4.37
C CYS A 227 8.67 -30.78 -3.32
N ARG A 228 9.89 -30.47 -3.76
CA ARG A 228 11.07 -30.31 -2.88
C ARG A 228 11.73 -28.95 -3.09
N LYS A 229 12.36 -28.43 -2.03
CA LYS A 229 13.18 -27.21 -2.13
C LYS A 229 14.41 -27.39 -3.04
N SER A 230 14.98 -28.59 -3.03
CA SER A 230 16.12 -28.99 -3.85
C SER A 230 16.12 -30.51 -4.03
N ALA A 231 16.90 -31.04 -4.99
CA ALA A 231 16.93 -32.46 -5.33
C ALA A 231 17.14 -33.40 -4.12
N ASN A 232 17.95 -32.94 -3.14
CA ASN A 232 18.32 -33.71 -1.94
C ASN A 232 17.64 -33.20 -0.65
N SER A 233 16.66 -32.29 -0.76
CA SER A 233 15.97 -31.76 0.42
C SER A 233 15.10 -32.83 1.08
N PRO A 234 15.21 -33.05 2.40
CA PRO A 234 14.31 -33.94 3.14
C PRO A 234 12.91 -33.33 3.32
N MET A 235 12.78 -32.01 3.14
CA MET A 235 11.49 -31.31 3.22
C MET A 235 10.72 -31.47 1.91
N MET A 236 9.56 -32.11 1.99
CA MET A 236 8.64 -32.35 0.87
C MET A 236 7.27 -31.73 1.19
N VAL A 237 6.64 -31.12 0.18
CA VAL A 237 5.23 -30.71 0.23
C VAL A 237 4.46 -31.42 -0.88
N LYS A 238 3.14 -31.56 -0.75
CA LYS A 238 2.32 -32.22 -1.76
C LYS A 238 2.24 -31.35 -3.03
N ALA A 239 2.35 -31.96 -4.21
CA ALA A 239 2.10 -31.27 -5.47
C ALA A 239 0.60 -30.98 -5.63
N LEU A 240 0.28 -29.81 -6.20
CA LEU A 240 -1.10 -29.40 -6.44
C LEU A 240 -1.52 -29.85 -7.82
N GLN A 241 -2.77 -30.32 -7.94
CA GLN A 241 -3.37 -30.62 -9.24
C GLN A 241 -3.83 -29.32 -9.89
N ARG A 242 -3.54 -29.19 -11.19
CA ARG A 242 -4.00 -28.06 -12.00
C ARG A 242 -5.50 -28.18 -12.26
N LYS A 243 -6.18 -27.05 -12.38
CA LYS A 243 -7.56 -26.98 -12.92
C LYS A 243 -7.51 -26.60 -14.41
N PRO A 244 -8.48 -26.98 -15.25
CA PRO A 244 -8.52 -26.54 -16.63
C PRO A 244 -8.57 -25.00 -16.74
N ALA A 245 -7.81 -24.41 -17.67
CA ALA A 245 -7.92 -22.98 -17.96
C ALA A 245 -9.25 -22.65 -18.67
N MET A 246 -9.73 -21.42 -18.48
CA MET A 246 -10.96 -20.97 -19.11
C MET A 246 -10.68 -20.58 -20.57
N TYR A 247 -11.41 -21.19 -21.51
CA TYR A 247 -11.35 -20.84 -22.92
C TYR A 247 -12.11 -19.52 -23.16
N THR A 248 -11.40 -18.48 -23.61
CA THR A 248 -11.94 -17.14 -23.84
C THR A 248 -12.33 -16.86 -25.30
N GLY A 249 -12.02 -17.78 -26.23
CA GLY A 249 -12.45 -17.72 -27.64
C GLY A 249 -11.84 -16.57 -28.44
N GLY A 250 -10.96 -16.89 -29.40
CA GLY A 250 -10.50 -15.92 -30.39
C GLY A 250 -11.66 -15.40 -31.24
N GLY A 251 -11.97 -14.11 -31.15
CA GLY A 251 -13.04 -13.48 -31.92
C GLY A 251 -12.78 -13.53 -33.44
N GLY A 252 -13.69 -14.16 -34.16
CA GLY A 252 -13.79 -14.10 -35.62
C GLY A 252 -15.02 -14.84 -36.14
N GLY A 253 -16.07 -14.09 -36.49
CA GLY A 253 -17.26 -14.61 -37.20
C GLY A 253 -18.56 -14.40 -36.42
N GLY A 254 -19.39 -13.46 -36.88
CA GLY A 254 -20.61 -13.04 -36.20
C GLY A 254 -21.78 -14.01 -36.31
N GLU A 255 -22.78 -13.83 -35.44
CA GLU A 255 -24.15 -14.20 -35.76
C GLU A 255 -25.17 -13.28 -35.06
N GLN A 256 -25.95 -12.66 -35.94
CA GLN A 256 -27.36 -12.28 -35.87
C GLN A 256 -28.11 -12.27 -34.53
N SER A 257 -28.75 -11.11 -34.32
CA SER A 257 -30.11 -10.90 -33.81
C SER A 257 -30.68 -11.87 -32.76
N GLY A 258 -30.90 -11.32 -31.57
CA GLY A 258 -31.86 -11.82 -30.60
C GLY A 258 -32.47 -10.68 -29.80
N ARG A 259 -33.45 -9.98 -30.41
CA ARG A 259 -34.42 -9.17 -29.67
C ARG A 259 -35.14 -10.08 -28.67
N SER A 260 -35.23 -9.67 -27.41
CA SER A 260 -36.28 -10.12 -26.50
C SER A 260 -36.59 -8.98 -25.55
N SER A 261 -37.67 -8.29 -25.86
CA SER A 261 -38.47 -7.48 -24.95
C SER A 261 -38.85 -8.31 -23.73
N TRP A 262 -38.77 -7.74 -22.52
CA TRP A 262 -39.86 -7.47 -21.58
C TRP A 262 -39.34 -6.48 -20.53
#